data_AF-A0A3M1JG52-F1
#
_entry.id   AF-A0A3M1JG52-F1
#
_cell.length_a   1.000
_cell.length_b   1.000
_cell.length_c   1.000
_cell.angle_alpha   90.00
_cell.angle_beta   90.00
_cell.angle_gamma   90.00
#
_symmetry.space_group_name_H-M   'P 1'
#
loop_
_entity.id
_entity.type
_entity.pdbx_description
1 polymer ?
#
loop_
_entity_poly.entity_id
_entity_poly.type
_entity_poly.pdbx_seq_one_letter_code
_entity_poly.pdbx_strand_id
1 'polypeptide(L)'
;FTLCSPDPQAFRPPEEPLNVLQVTLPTNFKAARFAADEHTAILRDLQADIEAIRYEVDGEKIELPVKLKVHDSIFVPLAKWAMLLAGNYRCVTAGEPRSIRDAVHSNLEESRDVYEWVCDLCVKLGASPEDMVPFEKYAAAAQGLVRPSSAARALAAGAPNIERVDKLVQLIAAQKGMSHPVVDETVRLVDAALERNRANAA
;
A
#
# COMPACT_ATOMS: atom_id res chain seq x y z
N PHE A 1 -11.80 3.08 10.41
CA PHE A 1 -11.21 2.22 9.37
C PHE A 1 -9.90 2.86 8.93
N THR A 2 -8.76 2.27 9.29
CA THR A 2 -7.45 2.79 8.86
C THR A 2 -7.27 2.35 7.40
N LEU A 3 -7.43 3.30 6.50
CA LEU A 3 -7.26 3.07 5.07
C LEU A 3 -5.78 3.24 4.81
N CYS A 4 -5.08 2.12 4.60
CA CYS A 4 -3.76 2.11 3.98
C CYS A 4 -3.81 3.10 2.83
N SER A 5 -3.00 4.17 2.94
CA SER A 5 -3.07 5.32 2.05
C SER A 5 -3.24 4.87 0.61
N PRO A 6 -4.15 5.50 -0.15
CA PRO A 6 -4.23 5.24 -1.56
C PRO A 6 -2.84 5.49 -2.16
N ASP A 7 -2.42 4.51 -2.95
CA ASP A 7 -1.24 4.47 -3.80
C ASP A 7 -1.04 5.82 -4.50
N PRO A 8 0.15 6.27 -4.95
CA PRO A 8 0.28 7.49 -5.78
C PRO A 8 -0.70 7.57 -6.96
N GLN A 9 -1.22 6.41 -7.36
CA GLN A 9 -2.24 6.19 -8.39
C GLN A 9 -3.66 6.61 -7.98
N ALA A 10 -3.90 6.93 -6.71
CA ALA A 10 -5.20 7.31 -6.18
C ALA A 10 -5.04 8.38 -5.08
N PHE A 11 -5.83 9.46 -5.13
CA PHE A 11 -5.80 10.48 -4.10
C PHE A 11 -7.18 11.10 -3.90
N ARG A 12 -7.41 11.66 -2.71
CA ARG A 12 -8.59 12.48 -2.44
C ARG A 12 -8.28 13.92 -2.83
N PRO A 13 -9.00 14.51 -3.79
CA PRO A 13 -8.84 15.93 -4.08
C PRO A 13 -9.23 16.77 -2.85
N PRO A 14 -8.54 17.88 -2.56
CA PRO A 14 -8.79 18.67 -1.34
C PRO A 14 -10.22 19.23 -1.23
N GLU A 15 -10.82 19.58 -2.36
CA GLU A 15 -12.12 20.25 -2.45
C GLU A 15 -13.30 19.27 -2.60
N GLU A 16 -13.03 17.96 -2.64
CA GLU A 16 -14.05 16.95 -2.91
C GLU A 16 -14.52 16.23 -1.63
N PRO A 17 -15.77 15.73 -1.59
CA PRO A 17 -16.25 14.89 -0.49
C PRO A 17 -15.37 13.67 -0.22
N LEU A 18 -15.39 13.17 1.03
CA LEU A 18 -14.54 12.03 1.46
C LEU A 18 -14.76 10.73 0.66
N ASN A 19 -15.93 10.59 0.05
CA ASN A 19 -16.30 9.46 -0.80
C ASN A 19 -15.87 9.62 -2.27
N VAL A 20 -15.19 10.71 -2.62
CA VAL A 20 -14.59 10.91 -3.94
C VAL A 20 -13.11 10.53 -3.89
N LEU A 21 -12.71 9.70 -4.85
CA LEU A 21 -11.33 9.27 -5.03
C LEU A 21 -10.97 9.42 -6.50
N GLN A 22 -9.94 10.23 -6.79
CA GLN A 22 -9.42 10.36 -8.13
C GLN A 22 -8.32 9.32 -8.33
N VAL A 23 -8.47 8.48 -9.36
CA VAL A 23 -7.44 7.52 -9.78
C VAL A 23 -6.78 7.98 -11.07
N THR A 24 -5.47 7.84 -11.17
CA THR A 24 -4.66 8.28 -12.32
C THR A 24 -4.14 7.12 -13.15
N LEU A 25 -4.26 5.88 -12.66
CA LEU A 25 -3.93 4.65 -13.37
C LEU A 25 -4.99 3.57 -13.13
N PRO A 26 -5.12 2.57 -14.01
CA PRO A 26 -5.99 1.44 -13.79
C PRO A 26 -5.72 0.78 -12.44
N THR A 27 -6.75 0.64 -11.61
CA THR A 27 -6.59 0.28 -10.18
C THR A 27 -7.51 -0.88 -9.80
N ASN A 28 -6.95 -1.87 -9.09
CA ASN A 28 -7.72 -2.97 -8.52
C ASN A 28 -7.81 -2.80 -7.00
N PHE A 29 -9.03 -2.71 -6.48
CA PHE A 29 -9.32 -2.85 -5.06
C PHE A 29 -9.48 -4.33 -4.74
N LYS A 30 -8.75 -4.82 -3.74
CA LYS A 30 -8.91 -6.19 -3.25
C LYS A 30 -9.68 -6.17 -1.93
N ALA A 31 -10.64 -7.07 -1.79
CA ALA A 31 -11.39 -7.27 -0.56
C ALA A 31 -11.32 -8.74 -0.15
N ALA A 32 -11.12 -8.98 1.14
CA ALA A 32 -11.36 -10.29 1.74
C ALA A 32 -12.86 -10.53 1.93
N ARG A 33 -13.27 -11.79 1.91
CA ARG A 33 -14.63 -12.21 2.30
C ARG A 33 -14.96 -11.79 3.73
N PHE A 34 -16.24 -11.59 4.00
CA PHE A 34 -16.76 -11.51 5.36
C PHE A 34 -16.89 -12.92 5.97
N ALA A 35 -17.13 -12.96 7.28
CA ALA A 35 -17.46 -14.21 7.98
C ALA A 35 -18.73 -14.87 7.40
N ALA A 36 -19.77 -14.06 7.12
CA ALA A 36 -21.02 -14.53 6.53
C ALA A 36 -20.96 -14.54 4.99
N ASP A 37 -21.51 -15.60 4.38
CA ASP A 37 -21.62 -15.71 2.92
C ASP A 37 -22.55 -14.64 2.34
N GLU A 38 -23.63 -14.29 3.05
CA GLU A 38 -24.61 -13.28 2.64
C GLU A 38 -23.95 -11.89 2.45
N HIS A 39 -23.08 -11.48 3.37
CA HIS A 39 -22.35 -10.21 3.24
C HIS A 39 -21.28 -10.27 2.15
N THR A 40 -20.68 -11.45 1.94
CA THR A 40 -19.71 -11.66 0.87
C THR A 40 -20.39 -11.63 -0.51
N ALA A 41 -21.64 -12.09 -0.61
CA ALA A 41 -22.43 -12.02 -1.83
C ALA A 41 -22.60 -10.56 -2.29
N ILE A 42 -22.86 -9.63 -1.37
CA ILE A 42 -22.93 -8.19 -1.69
C ILE A 42 -21.63 -7.70 -2.36
N LEU A 43 -20.46 -8.09 -1.85
CA LEU A 43 -19.18 -7.70 -2.47
C LEU A 43 -18.99 -8.33 -3.85
N ARG A 44 -19.46 -9.57 -4.05
CA ARG A 44 -19.37 -10.28 -5.33
C ARG A 44 -20.31 -9.68 -6.37
N ASP A 45 -21.51 -9.28 -5.97
CA ASP A 45 -22.45 -8.56 -6.82
C ASP A 45 -21.85 -7.22 -7.26
N LEU A 46 -21.29 -6.44 -6.33
CA LEU A 46 -20.58 -5.20 -6.65
C LEU A 46 -19.41 -5.42 -7.61
N GLN A 47 -18.64 -6.49 -7.42
CA GLN A 47 -17.58 -6.85 -8.36
C GLN A 47 -18.13 -7.14 -9.76
N ALA A 48 -19.18 -7.96 -9.86
CA ALA A 48 -19.79 -8.33 -11.13
C ALA A 48 -20.37 -7.11 -11.86
N ASP A 49 -21.07 -6.24 -11.13
CA ASP A 49 -21.63 -5.00 -11.66
C ASP A 49 -20.53 -4.07 -12.19
N ILE A 50 -19.45 -3.87 -11.41
CA ILE A 50 -18.28 -3.08 -11.85
C ILE A 50 -17.64 -3.67 -13.11
N GLU A 51 -17.49 -4.99 -13.17
CA GLU A 51 -16.91 -5.69 -14.32
C GLU A 51 -17.79 -5.63 -15.56
N ALA A 52 -19.11 -5.46 -15.41
CA ALA A 52 -20.07 -5.33 -16.50
C ALA A 52 -20.14 -3.91 -17.10
N ILE A 53 -19.64 -2.88 -16.41
CA ILE A 53 -19.65 -1.50 -16.91
C ILE A 53 -18.90 -1.39 -18.24
N ARG A 54 -19.54 -0.80 -19.25
CA ARG A 54 -18.95 -0.43 -20.54
C ARG A 54 -19.22 1.03 -20.82
N TYR A 55 -18.17 1.79 -21.13
CA TYR A 55 -18.26 3.17 -21.60
C TYR A 55 -17.98 3.21 -23.10
N GLU A 56 -18.68 4.07 -23.81
CA GLU A 56 -18.39 4.38 -25.19
C GLU A 56 -17.54 5.66 -25.23
N VAL A 57 -16.31 5.54 -25.73
CA VAL A 57 -15.37 6.66 -25.90
C VAL A 57 -14.82 6.56 -27.31
N ASP A 58 -14.96 7.63 -28.09
CA ASP A 58 -14.50 7.69 -29.49
C ASP A 58 -15.00 6.52 -30.37
N GLY A 59 -16.21 6.00 -30.08
CA GLY A 59 -16.81 4.85 -30.78
C GLY A 59 -16.30 3.47 -30.34
N GLU A 60 -15.38 3.41 -29.39
CA GLU A 60 -14.90 2.16 -28.79
C GLU A 60 -15.56 1.91 -27.43
N LYS A 61 -15.96 0.64 -27.19
CA LYS A 61 -16.45 0.21 -25.88
C LYS A 61 -15.29 -0.20 -24.99
N ILE A 62 -15.02 0.59 -23.97
CA ILE A 62 -13.99 0.30 -22.97
C ILE A 62 -14.62 -0.12 -21.64
N GLU A 63 -13.90 -0.93 -20.87
CA GLU A 63 -14.31 -1.27 -19.51
C GLU A 63 -14.00 -0.14 -18.54
N LEU A 64 -14.68 -0.10 -17.38
CA LEU A 64 -14.20 0.74 -16.28
C LEU A 64 -12.78 0.27 -15.89
N PRO A 65 -11.76 1.15 -15.92
CA PRO A 65 -10.37 0.81 -15.59
C PRO A 65 -10.15 0.71 -14.07
N VAL A 66 -11.21 0.44 -13.32
CA VAL A 66 -11.19 0.23 -11.88
C VAL A 66 -11.95 -1.06 -11.60
N LYS A 67 -11.35 -1.99 -10.87
CA LYS A 67 -11.99 -3.26 -10.51
C LYS A 67 -12.04 -3.45 -9.00
N LEU A 68 -13.09 -4.10 -8.52
CA LEU A 68 -13.13 -4.73 -7.21
C LEU A 68 -12.84 -6.22 -7.41
N LYS A 69 -11.95 -6.80 -6.61
CA LYS A 69 -11.62 -8.23 -6.63
C LYS A 69 -11.82 -8.80 -5.23
N VAL A 70 -12.84 -9.63 -5.08
CA VAL A 70 -13.19 -10.32 -3.83
C VAL A 70 -12.45 -11.63 -3.79
N HIS A 71 -11.81 -11.90 -2.66
CA HIS A 71 -11.04 -13.11 -2.42
C HIS A 71 -11.56 -13.84 -1.18
N ASP A 72 -11.52 -15.17 -1.20
CA ASP A 72 -11.90 -15.97 -0.03
C ASP A 72 -10.85 -15.95 1.08
N SER A 73 -9.58 -15.70 0.76
CA SER A 73 -8.53 -15.56 1.76
C SER A 73 -8.66 -14.24 2.52
N ILE A 74 -8.70 -14.33 3.85
CA ILE A 74 -8.70 -13.16 4.74
C ILE A 74 -7.34 -12.43 4.77
N PHE A 75 -6.30 -13.06 4.22
CA PHE A 75 -4.94 -12.56 4.25
C PHE A 75 -4.57 -11.73 3.02
N VAL A 76 -5.44 -11.66 2.01
CA VAL A 76 -5.20 -10.86 0.79
C VAL A 76 -4.82 -9.39 1.06
N PRO A 77 -5.40 -8.69 2.05
CA PRO A 77 -4.95 -7.33 2.39
C PRO A 77 -3.47 -7.25 2.81
N LEU A 78 -2.90 -8.33 3.36
CA LEU A 78 -1.50 -8.35 3.82
C LEU A 78 -0.50 -8.28 2.65
N ALA A 79 -0.90 -8.66 1.44
CA ALA A 79 -0.04 -8.53 0.26
C ALA A 79 0.43 -7.07 0.01
N LYS A 80 -0.32 -6.07 0.51
CA LYS A 80 0.06 -4.67 0.40
C LYS A 80 1.26 -4.31 1.31
N TRP A 81 1.48 -5.03 2.40
CA TRP A 81 2.57 -4.74 3.35
C TRP A 81 3.94 -4.80 2.67
N ALA A 82 4.18 -5.79 1.82
CA ALA A 82 5.45 -5.93 1.11
C ALA A 82 5.78 -4.69 0.26
N MET A 83 4.79 -4.17 -0.48
CA MET A 83 4.95 -2.93 -1.26
C MET A 83 5.19 -1.70 -0.36
N LEU A 84 4.48 -1.62 0.76
CA LEU A 84 4.59 -0.48 1.67
C LEU A 84 5.98 -0.40 2.30
N LEU A 85 6.55 -1.52 2.72
CA LEU A 85 7.86 -1.57 3.37
C LEU A 85 9.01 -1.50 2.36
N ALA A 86 8.89 -2.15 1.20
CA ALA A 86 9.92 -2.11 0.16
C ALA A 86 9.99 -0.74 -0.55
N GLY A 87 8.89 0.02 -0.61
CA GLY A 87 8.85 1.33 -1.27
C GLY A 87 8.32 2.47 -0.41
N ASN A 88 7.03 2.46 -0.07
CA ASN A 88 6.34 3.65 0.46
C ASN A 88 6.99 4.24 1.71
N TYR A 89 7.29 3.44 2.73
CA TYR A 89 7.94 3.93 3.95
C TYR A 89 9.43 4.23 3.73
N ARG A 90 10.07 3.55 2.78
CA ARG A 90 11.44 3.86 2.35
C ARG A 90 11.56 5.19 1.58
N CYS A 91 10.45 5.88 1.29
CA CYS A 91 10.47 7.28 0.85
C CYS A 91 10.88 8.25 1.97
N VAL A 92 10.71 7.86 3.24
CA VAL A 92 11.13 8.67 4.39
C VAL A 92 12.64 8.59 4.51
N THR A 93 13.31 9.74 4.46
CA THR A 93 14.75 9.87 4.61
C THR A 93 15.06 10.81 5.78
N ALA A 94 16.34 10.95 6.13
CA ALA A 94 16.75 11.95 7.13
C ALA A 94 16.57 13.40 6.64
N GLY A 95 16.56 13.61 5.31
CA GLY A 95 16.34 14.89 4.65
C GLY A 95 15.03 14.90 3.86
N GLU A 96 15.08 15.36 2.61
CA GLU A 96 13.90 15.42 1.75
C GLU A 96 13.37 14.02 1.39
N PRO A 97 12.03 13.84 1.33
CA PRO A 97 11.43 12.62 0.83
C PRO A 97 11.88 12.29 -0.60
N ARG A 98 12.16 11.01 -0.86
CA ARG A 98 12.39 10.51 -2.23
C ARG A 98 11.11 9.92 -2.84
N SER A 99 11.07 9.81 -4.16
CA SER A 99 9.96 9.15 -4.86
C SER A 99 9.86 7.66 -4.52
N ILE A 100 8.69 7.03 -4.70
CA ILE A 100 8.58 5.56 -4.54
C ILE A 100 9.43 4.83 -5.59
N ARG A 101 9.47 5.35 -6.83
CA ARG A 101 10.35 4.84 -7.87
C ARG A 101 11.80 4.78 -7.39
N ASP A 102 12.33 5.89 -6.86
CA ASP A 102 13.72 5.94 -6.43
C ASP A 102 13.93 5.10 -5.16
N ALA A 103 12.92 4.96 -4.30
CA ALA A 103 12.99 4.05 -3.15
C ALA A 103 13.17 2.59 -3.57
N VAL A 104 12.48 2.15 -4.62
CA VAL A 104 12.54 0.77 -5.12
C VAL A 104 13.72 0.54 -6.06
N HIS A 105 14.02 1.48 -6.96
CA HIS A 105 14.97 1.29 -8.06
C HIS A 105 16.39 1.76 -7.77
N SER A 106 16.65 2.51 -6.69
CA SER A 106 18.04 2.88 -6.34
C SER A 106 18.88 1.67 -5.93
N ASN A 107 18.23 0.63 -5.39
CA ASN A 107 18.81 -0.66 -5.08
C ASN A 107 17.71 -1.73 -5.17
N LEU A 108 17.65 -2.42 -6.31
CA LEU A 108 16.62 -3.44 -6.57
C LEU A 108 16.80 -4.68 -5.71
N GLU A 109 18.05 -5.06 -5.40
CA GLU A 109 18.33 -6.23 -4.57
C GLU A 109 17.86 -6.01 -3.13
N GLU A 110 18.17 -4.85 -2.53
CA GLU A 110 17.68 -4.48 -1.19
C GLU A 110 16.14 -4.38 -1.17
N SER A 111 15.55 -3.84 -2.24
CA SER A 111 14.10 -3.74 -2.34
C SER A 111 13.42 -5.11 -2.46
N ARG A 112 14.05 -6.04 -3.18
CA ARG A 112 13.61 -7.43 -3.27
C ARG A 112 13.71 -8.13 -1.93
N ASP A 113 14.84 -8.01 -1.25
CA ASP A 113 15.11 -8.61 0.06
C ASP A 113 14.04 -8.20 1.09
N VAL A 114 13.79 -6.89 1.22
CA VAL A 114 12.70 -6.38 2.07
C VAL A 114 11.34 -6.93 1.64
N TYR A 115 11.05 -6.94 0.35
CA TYR A 115 9.75 -7.37 -0.16
C TYR A 115 9.47 -8.84 0.15
N GLU A 116 10.43 -9.72 -0.16
CA GLU A 116 10.35 -11.17 0.05
C GLU A 116 10.31 -11.49 1.55
N TRP A 117 11.09 -10.78 2.39
CA TRP A 117 11.02 -10.93 3.85
C TRP A 117 9.62 -10.60 4.43
N VAL A 118 8.96 -9.57 3.91
CA VAL A 118 7.57 -9.25 4.34
C VAL A 118 6.59 -10.29 3.82
N CYS A 119 6.76 -10.81 2.60
CA CYS A 119 5.95 -11.91 2.09
C CYS A 119 6.07 -13.16 2.98
N ASP A 120 7.28 -13.50 3.41
CA ASP A 120 7.52 -14.62 4.34
C ASP A 120 6.81 -14.41 5.68
N LEU A 121 6.81 -13.17 6.20
CA LEU A 121 6.04 -12.85 7.40
C LEU A 121 4.53 -13.06 7.17
N CYS A 122 3.99 -12.58 6.04
CA CYS A 122 2.58 -12.76 5.69
C CYS A 122 2.20 -14.25 5.62
N VAL A 123 3.06 -15.08 5.01
CA VAL A 123 2.87 -16.54 4.95
C VAL A 123 2.92 -17.16 6.35
N LYS A 124 3.86 -16.75 7.21
CA LYS A 124 3.91 -17.19 8.63
C LYS A 124 2.68 -16.78 9.44
N LEU A 125 1.94 -15.75 9.00
CA LEU A 125 0.68 -15.34 9.62
C LEU A 125 -0.53 -16.12 9.12
N GLY A 126 -0.38 -16.90 8.04
CA GLY A 126 -1.41 -17.76 7.48
C GLY A 126 -1.80 -17.43 6.03
N ALA A 127 -1.16 -16.44 5.40
CA ALA A 127 -1.40 -16.17 3.99
C ALA A 127 -0.95 -17.34 3.09
N SER A 128 -1.68 -17.59 2.01
CA SER A 128 -1.17 -18.46 0.95
C SER A 128 -0.04 -17.74 0.20
N PRO A 129 1.03 -18.43 -0.23
CA PRO A 129 2.00 -17.84 -1.16
C PRO A 129 1.35 -17.26 -2.42
N GLU A 130 0.23 -17.85 -2.86
CA GLU A 130 -0.53 -17.39 -4.04
C GLU A 130 -1.28 -16.07 -3.80
N ASP A 131 -1.50 -15.69 -2.53
CA ASP A 131 -2.07 -14.37 -2.19
C ASP A 131 -1.04 -13.25 -2.40
N MET A 132 0.25 -13.60 -2.43
CA MET A 132 1.35 -12.64 -2.60
C MET A 132 1.57 -12.28 -4.07
N VAL A 133 2.07 -11.07 -4.31
CA VAL A 133 2.38 -10.59 -5.66
C VAL A 133 3.87 -10.80 -5.91
N PRO A 134 4.30 -11.36 -7.04
CA PRO A 134 5.72 -11.45 -7.38
C PRO A 134 6.40 -10.07 -7.38
N PHE A 135 7.60 -9.99 -6.83
CA PHE A 135 8.34 -8.74 -6.72
C PHE A 135 8.52 -8.05 -8.08
N GLU A 136 8.75 -8.80 -9.16
CA GLU A 136 8.92 -8.27 -10.51
C GLU A 136 7.72 -7.45 -10.96
N LYS A 137 6.50 -7.89 -10.62
CA LYS A 137 5.27 -7.16 -10.93
C LYS A 137 5.23 -5.84 -10.18
N TYR A 138 5.66 -5.84 -8.91
CA TYR A 138 5.77 -4.62 -8.12
C TYR A 138 6.86 -3.68 -8.65
N ALA A 139 8.06 -4.19 -8.92
CA ALA A 139 9.18 -3.41 -9.43
C ALA A 139 8.85 -2.73 -10.77
N ALA A 140 8.18 -3.44 -11.68
CA ALA A 140 7.69 -2.89 -12.94
C ALA A 140 6.68 -1.74 -12.69
N ALA A 141 5.68 -1.97 -11.83
CA ALA A 141 4.71 -0.94 -11.48
C ALA A 141 5.37 0.29 -10.81
N ALA A 142 6.40 0.08 -9.99
CA ALA A 142 7.11 1.13 -9.28
C ALA A 142 7.83 2.13 -10.19
N GLN A 143 8.13 1.78 -11.46
CA GLN A 143 8.73 2.70 -12.42
C GLN A 143 7.86 3.95 -12.66
N GLY A 144 6.53 3.80 -12.61
CA GLY A 144 5.57 4.91 -12.77
C GLY A 144 5.34 5.74 -11.52
N LEU A 145 5.88 5.35 -10.35
CA LEU A 145 5.57 5.97 -9.06
C LEU A 145 6.54 7.11 -8.74
N VAL A 146 6.49 8.18 -9.53
CA VAL A 146 7.44 9.32 -9.50
C VAL A 146 7.25 10.29 -8.33
N ARG A 147 6.23 10.11 -7.49
CA ARG A 147 5.96 10.96 -6.33
C ARG A 147 6.39 10.26 -5.03
N PRO A 148 6.80 11.01 -3.99
CA PRO A 148 6.96 10.44 -2.65
C PRO A 148 5.63 9.90 -2.11
N SER A 149 5.71 8.90 -1.23
CA SER A 149 4.53 8.34 -0.58
C SER A 149 3.78 9.40 0.23
N SER A 150 2.49 9.19 0.44
CA SER A 150 1.67 10.05 1.30
C SER A 150 2.22 10.17 2.73
N ALA A 151 2.70 9.07 3.31
CA ALA A 151 3.32 9.06 4.62
C ALA A 151 4.55 9.99 4.66
N ALA A 152 5.43 9.88 3.67
CA ALA A 152 6.61 10.74 3.59
C ALA A 152 6.26 12.21 3.33
N ARG A 153 5.28 12.49 2.47
CA ARG A 153 4.78 13.86 2.24
C ARG A 153 4.13 14.46 3.48
N ALA A 154 3.32 13.69 4.21
CA ALA A 154 2.67 14.14 5.43
C ALA A 154 3.71 14.46 6.51
N LEU A 155 4.71 13.60 6.69
CA LEU A 155 5.81 13.85 7.63
C LEU A 155 6.61 15.10 7.25
N ALA A 156 6.96 15.28 5.97
CA ALA A 156 7.65 16.47 5.49
C ALA A 156 6.80 17.75 5.66
N ALA A 157 5.48 17.64 5.57
CA ALA A 157 4.55 18.73 5.85
C ALA A 157 4.32 18.98 7.36
N GLY A 158 5.05 18.31 8.24
CA GLY A 158 4.97 18.53 9.68
C GLY A 158 3.84 17.76 10.39
N ALA A 159 3.23 16.75 9.75
CA ALA A 159 2.17 15.98 10.38
C ALA A 159 2.68 15.30 11.67
N PRO A 160 2.02 15.52 12.84
CA PRO A 160 2.45 14.95 14.11
C PRO A 160 2.08 13.47 14.26
N ASN A 161 1.21 12.96 13.38
CA ASN A 161 0.74 11.57 13.35
C ASN A 161 0.51 11.12 11.91
N ILE A 162 0.83 9.85 11.65
CA ILE A 162 0.51 9.13 10.42
C ILE A 162 0.12 7.68 10.77
N GLU A 163 -0.44 6.94 9.81
CA GLU A 163 -0.57 5.49 9.93
C GLU A 163 0.82 4.82 9.93
N ARG A 164 1.02 3.83 10.80
CA ARG A 164 2.32 3.18 11.08
C ARG A 164 2.33 1.70 10.77
N VAL A 165 2.06 1.35 9.51
CA VAL A 165 2.13 -0.05 9.04
C VAL A 165 3.57 -0.57 9.12
N ASP A 166 4.58 0.28 8.91
CA ASP A 166 6.00 -0.03 9.16
C ASP A 166 6.23 -0.56 10.59
N LYS A 167 5.72 0.16 11.60
CA LYS A 167 5.86 -0.22 13.01
C LYS A 167 5.05 -1.46 13.34
N LEU A 168 3.84 -1.56 12.81
CA LEU A 168 2.97 -2.72 13.00
C LEU A 168 3.65 -4.00 12.49
N VAL A 169 4.17 -3.95 11.26
CA VAL A 169 4.87 -5.09 10.65
C VAL A 169 6.12 -5.46 11.44
N GLN A 170 6.94 -4.48 11.85
CA GLN A 170 8.10 -4.73 12.71
C GLN A 170 7.72 -5.45 14.01
N LEU A 171 6.68 -4.97 14.72
CA LEU A 171 6.26 -5.56 15.99
C LEU A 171 5.69 -6.97 15.84
N ILE A 172 4.94 -7.23 14.77
CA ILE A 172 4.43 -8.58 14.46
C ILE A 172 5.60 -9.51 14.07
N ALA A 173 6.55 -9.03 13.29
CA ALA A 173 7.75 -9.78 12.92
C ALA A 173 8.55 -10.20 14.17
N ALA A 174 8.74 -9.29 15.12
CA ALA A 174 9.42 -9.58 16.38
C ALA A 174 8.72 -10.69 17.18
N GLN A 175 7.38 -10.71 17.21
CA GLN A 175 6.62 -11.81 17.84
C GLN A 175 6.79 -13.16 17.14
N LYS A 176 7.23 -13.16 15.87
CA LYS A 176 7.57 -14.36 15.10
C LYS A 176 9.08 -14.65 15.07
N GLY A 177 9.87 -13.96 15.89
CA GLY A 177 11.33 -14.11 15.94
C GLY A 177 12.03 -13.64 14.66
N MET A 178 11.44 -12.68 13.94
CA MET A 178 11.97 -12.10 12.71
C MET A 178 12.35 -10.63 12.93
N SER A 179 13.44 -10.22 12.29
CA SER A 179 13.88 -8.82 12.20
C SER A 179 14.51 -8.58 10.83
N HIS A 180 14.56 -7.32 10.40
CA HIS A 180 15.21 -6.96 9.14
C HIS A 180 15.83 -5.56 9.27
N PRO A 181 17.15 -5.40 9.05
CA PRO A 181 17.86 -4.17 9.35
C PRO A 181 17.31 -2.96 8.60
N VAL A 182 16.94 -3.12 7.32
CA VAL A 182 16.33 -2.04 6.52
C VAL A 182 14.95 -1.62 7.04
N VAL A 183 14.14 -2.58 7.52
CA VAL A 183 12.83 -2.28 8.10
C VAL A 183 13.02 -1.55 9.43
N ASP A 184 13.93 -2.03 10.27
CA ASP A 184 14.25 -1.42 11.56
C ASP A 184 14.75 0.03 11.40
N GLU A 185 15.64 0.27 10.43
CA GLU A 185 16.11 1.61 10.10
C GLU A 185 14.99 2.51 9.55
N THR A 186 14.13 1.96 8.69
CA THR A 186 12.98 2.70 8.15
C THR A 186 12.04 3.15 9.29
N VAL A 187 11.73 2.24 10.22
CA VAL A 187 10.93 2.56 11.40
C VAL A 187 11.58 3.64 12.25
N ARG A 188 12.90 3.55 12.47
CA ARG A 188 13.66 4.55 13.25
C ARG A 188 13.59 5.94 12.61
N LEU A 189 13.69 6.04 11.29
CA LEU A 189 13.56 7.30 10.56
C LEU A 189 12.16 7.90 10.70
N VAL A 190 11.11 7.06 10.61
CA VAL A 190 9.73 7.50 10.80
C VAL A 190 9.47 7.95 12.23
N ASP A 191 9.97 7.22 13.23
CA ASP A 191 9.89 7.58 14.66
C ASP A 191 10.53 8.95 14.90
N ALA A 192 11.76 9.16 14.41
CA ALA A 192 12.47 10.44 14.55
C ALA A 192 11.76 11.62 13.86
N ALA A 193 11.15 11.39 12.68
CA ALA A 193 10.38 12.41 11.99
C ALA A 193 9.13 12.82 12.80
N LEU A 194 8.42 11.84 13.37
CA LEU A 194 7.24 12.09 14.21
C LEU A 194 7.60 12.82 15.50
N GLU A 195 8.69 12.45 16.16
CA GLU A 195 9.18 13.14 17.36
C GLU A 195 9.48 14.61 17.08
N ARG A 196 10.21 14.92 15.99
CA ARG A 196 10.46 16.30 15.58
C ARG A 196 9.17 17.06 15.31
N ASN A 197 8.24 16.46 14.56
CA ASN A 197 6.98 17.12 14.21
C ASN A 197 6.11 17.39 15.44
N ARG A 198 6.09 16.47 16.42
CA ARG A 198 5.36 16.66 17.69
C ARG A 198 5.98 17.73 18.56
N ALA A 199 7.31 17.80 18.61
CA ALA A 199 8.00 18.86 19.35
C ALA A 199 7.73 20.25 18.76
N ASN A 200 7.58 20.37 17.45
CA ASN A 200 7.26 21.63 16.78
C ASN A 200 5.77 22.03 16.85
N ALA A 201 4.89 21.09 17.18
CA ALA A 201 3.46 21.30 17.30
C ALA A 201 3.00 21.62 18.73
N ALA A 202 3.89 21.43 19.72
CA ALA A 202 3.69 21.75 21.13
C ALA A 202 4.15 23.18 21.45
#